data_AF-A0AB34JSS5-F1
#
_entry.id   AF-A0AB34JSS5-F1
#
_cell.length_a   1.000
_cell.length_b   1.000
_cell.length_c   1.000
_cell.angle_alpha   90.00
_cell.angle_beta   90.00
_cell.angle_gamma   90.00
#
_symmetry.space_group_name_H-M   'P 1'
#
loop_
_entity.id
_entity.type
_entity.pdbx_description
1 polymer ?
#
loop_
_entity_poly.entity_id
_entity_poly.type
_entity_poly.pdbx_seq_one_letter_code
_entity_poly.pdbx_strand_id
1 'polypeptide(L)'
;MRAFALLLLLSVADALRFGVTSARNAPDAKSSVPPTISRRALGLGVAGMLAVANSPARAIEEGLTLEDLPPKAQQAYNQYWPAIQLAGDFYVFELRELIGYPGRWDQIGALTETTNIGSAASVSKLDREFLTPMRILALSFPPDAGGEEMQEALTDFQAAMFRMSRQARTGQTTGNLADPSKKDIAALEMTWNAGASALNRFFEALNTATSTKRLVTIPANGVNYPRSKKLYTQLQKDAALCRNRGGEQLAGIWGNLMVYGTVPGVNPCGNVNLQNYFMQ
;
A
#
# COMPACT_ATOMS: atom_id res chain seq x y z
N MET A 1 -53.61 39.31 -3.89
CA MET A 1 -54.76 38.83 -4.70
C MET A 1 -54.31 37.57 -5.41
N ARG A 2 -54.75 36.40 -4.94
CA ARG A 2 -55.75 35.53 -5.58
C ARG A 2 -55.26 34.85 -6.87
N ALA A 3 -55.28 33.53 -6.80
CA ALA A 3 -55.00 32.51 -7.81
C ALA A 3 -55.73 32.71 -9.14
N PHE A 4 -55.20 32.12 -10.22
CA PHE A 4 -56.00 31.34 -11.18
C PHE A 4 -55.11 30.38 -11.99
N ALA A 5 -55.60 29.15 -12.13
CA ALA A 5 -55.04 28.04 -12.87
C ALA A 5 -55.32 28.15 -14.38
N LEU A 6 -54.54 27.45 -15.23
CA LEU A 6 -55.10 26.66 -16.33
C LEU A 6 -54.06 25.67 -16.94
N LEU A 7 -54.55 24.45 -17.18
CA LEU A 7 -53.93 23.32 -17.90
C LEU A 7 -53.63 23.64 -19.38
N LEU A 8 -52.66 22.93 -19.98
CA LEU A 8 -52.93 22.17 -21.21
C LEU A 8 -51.92 21.03 -21.44
N LEU A 9 -52.49 19.86 -21.73
CA LEU A 9 -51.88 18.59 -22.12
C LEU A 9 -51.34 18.62 -23.55
N LEU A 10 -50.37 17.76 -23.88
CA LEU A 10 -50.36 16.97 -25.12
C LEU A 10 -49.45 15.74 -25.00
N SER A 11 -49.94 14.64 -25.56
CA SER A 11 -49.47 13.25 -25.50
C SER A 11 -49.25 12.74 -26.92
N VAL A 12 -48.20 11.94 -27.20
CA VAL A 12 -48.12 10.90 -28.26
C VAL A 12 -46.93 9.99 -27.84
N ALA A 13 -47.06 8.74 -27.39
CA ALA A 13 -47.54 7.47 -27.99
C ALA A 13 -46.48 6.68 -28.80
N ASP A 14 -46.40 5.37 -28.48
CA ASP A 14 -45.99 4.20 -29.29
C ASP A 14 -44.50 4.01 -29.70
N ALA A 15 -43.92 2.79 -29.82
CA ALA A 15 -44.28 1.42 -29.44
C ALA A 15 -43.10 0.45 -29.74
N LEU A 16 -43.25 -0.82 -29.29
CA LEU A 16 -42.67 -2.10 -29.80
C LEU A 16 -41.20 -2.41 -29.45
N ARG A 17 -40.84 -3.38 -28.58
CA ARG A 17 -41.09 -4.85 -28.52
C ARG A 17 -40.83 -5.60 -29.83
N PHE A 18 -39.70 -6.30 -29.88
CA PHE A 18 -39.53 -7.54 -30.66
C PHE A 18 -38.62 -8.51 -29.91
N GLY A 19 -39.15 -9.70 -29.61
CA GLY A 19 -38.36 -10.90 -29.34
C GLY A 19 -38.60 -11.88 -30.48
N VAL A 20 -37.55 -12.62 -30.87
CA VAL A 20 -37.67 -13.84 -31.69
C VAL A 20 -36.58 -14.83 -31.28
N THR A 21 -37.02 -16.02 -30.90
CA THR A 21 -36.31 -17.29 -30.78
C THR A 21 -35.94 -17.88 -32.14
N SER A 22 -34.78 -18.52 -32.29
CA SER A 22 -34.66 -19.70 -33.17
C SER A 22 -33.43 -20.55 -32.88
N ALA A 23 -33.62 -21.86 -32.86
CA ALA A 23 -32.66 -22.92 -32.64
C ALA A 23 -32.14 -23.53 -33.97
N ARG A 24 -31.17 -24.46 -33.82
CA ARG A 24 -30.72 -25.55 -34.72
C ARG A 24 -29.44 -25.32 -35.54
N ASN A 25 -28.35 -26.02 -35.21
CA ASN A 25 -28.03 -27.37 -35.75
C ASN A 25 -26.64 -27.86 -35.27
N ALA A 26 -26.58 -29.15 -34.89
CA ALA A 26 -25.36 -29.96 -34.80
C ALA A 26 -25.06 -30.60 -36.18
N PRO A 27 -23.90 -31.28 -36.35
CA PRO A 27 -23.93 -32.74 -36.21
C PRO A 27 -22.71 -33.40 -35.54
N ASP A 28 -22.96 -34.64 -35.10
CA ASP A 28 -22.10 -35.63 -34.44
C ASP A 28 -20.90 -36.17 -35.25
N ALA A 29 -19.86 -36.67 -34.55
CA ALA A 29 -19.37 -38.05 -34.76
C ALA A 29 -18.36 -38.55 -33.68
N LYS A 30 -18.82 -39.57 -32.91
CA LYS A 30 -18.16 -40.86 -32.53
C LYS A 30 -16.82 -40.84 -31.75
N SER A 31 -16.79 -41.23 -30.46
CA SER A 31 -16.87 -42.60 -29.88
C SER A 31 -15.51 -43.29 -29.65
N SER A 32 -15.10 -43.47 -28.38
CA SER A 32 -14.82 -44.79 -27.78
C SER A 32 -14.33 -44.69 -26.32
N VAL A 33 -14.99 -45.48 -25.46
CA VAL A 33 -14.68 -45.91 -24.07
C VAL A 33 -14.65 -47.46 -24.17
N PRO A 34 -13.97 -48.32 -23.35
CA PRO A 34 -13.82 -48.27 -21.88
C PRO A 34 -12.50 -48.97 -21.38
N PRO A 35 -12.33 -49.50 -20.13
CA PRO A 35 -13.18 -49.49 -18.93
C PRO A 35 -12.52 -49.15 -17.58
N THR A 36 -13.44 -48.93 -16.63
CA THR A 36 -13.39 -48.86 -15.17
C THR A 36 -12.60 -49.96 -14.46
N ILE A 37 -11.83 -49.58 -13.43
CA ILE A 37 -11.64 -50.40 -12.20
C ILE A 37 -11.77 -49.48 -10.98
N SER A 38 -12.77 -49.79 -10.15
CA SER A 38 -12.94 -49.26 -8.80
C SER A 38 -12.26 -50.20 -7.80
N ARG A 39 -11.42 -49.68 -6.91
CA ARG A 39 -11.13 -50.30 -5.60
C ARG A 39 -10.91 -49.23 -4.53
N ARG A 40 -11.75 -49.30 -3.51
CA ARG A 40 -11.63 -48.66 -2.19
C ARG A 40 -10.21 -48.81 -1.64
N ALA A 41 -9.69 -47.72 -1.07
CA ALA A 41 -8.80 -47.77 0.08
C ALA A 41 -9.19 -46.66 1.05
N LEU A 42 -9.85 -47.07 2.14
CA LEU A 42 -9.92 -46.33 3.40
C LEU A 42 -8.50 -46.28 3.98
N GLY A 43 -8.06 -45.10 4.41
CA GLY A 43 -6.80 -44.91 5.11
C GLY A 43 -6.79 -43.57 5.82
N LEU A 44 -7.15 -43.61 7.10
CA LEU A 44 -7.09 -42.51 8.06
C LEU A 44 -5.69 -41.88 8.14
N GLY A 45 -5.67 -40.56 8.27
CA GLY A 45 -4.60 -39.86 8.98
C GLY A 45 -3.80 -38.87 8.15
N VAL A 46 -4.16 -37.58 8.23
CA VAL A 46 -3.20 -36.47 8.41
C VAL A 46 -3.96 -35.33 9.11
N ALA A 47 -3.81 -35.20 10.43
CA ALA A 47 -4.15 -33.95 11.12
C ALA A 47 -2.97 -32.99 10.90
N GLY A 48 -3.26 -31.88 10.24
CA GLY A 48 -2.28 -30.96 9.68
C GLY A 48 -1.31 -30.40 10.72
N MET A 49 -0.02 -30.65 10.49
CA MET A 49 1.03 -29.79 11.03
C MET A 49 0.90 -28.43 10.35
N LEU A 50 0.86 -27.38 11.18
CA LEU A 50 1.08 -25.99 10.79
C LEU A 50 2.49 -25.89 10.19
N ALA A 51 2.59 -26.04 8.87
CA ALA A 51 3.75 -25.57 8.13
C ALA A 51 3.65 -24.05 8.07
N VAL A 52 4.32 -23.36 8.99
CA VAL A 52 4.82 -22.01 8.73
C VAL A 52 5.72 -22.18 7.51
N ALA A 53 5.24 -21.70 6.35
CA ALA A 53 6.04 -21.63 5.15
C ALA A 53 7.17 -20.63 5.40
N ASN A 54 8.30 -21.12 5.88
CA ASN A 54 9.58 -20.45 5.65
C ASN A 54 9.85 -20.62 4.14
N SER A 55 9.46 -19.63 3.34
CA SER A 55 10.00 -19.49 1.99
C SER A 55 11.53 -19.51 2.12
N PRO A 56 12.26 -20.35 1.38
CA PRO A 56 13.72 -20.26 1.35
C PRO A 56 14.07 -18.91 0.73
N ALA A 57 14.55 -17.97 1.55
CA ALA A 57 15.17 -16.75 1.04
C ALA A 57 16.25 -17.18 0.05
N ARG A 58 16.12 -16.75 -1.21
CA ARG A 58 17.22 -16.91 -2.15
C ARG A 58 18.38 -16.06 -1.65
N ALA A 59 19.59 -16.58 -1.82
CA ALA A 59 20.78 -15.87 -1.39
C ALA A 59 20.96 -14.67 -2.33
N ILE A 60 20.74 -13.47 -1.81
CA ILE A 60 21.20 -12.22 -2.43
C ILE A 60 22.72 -12.36 -2.56
N GLU A 61 23.26 -12.06 -3.74
CA GLU A 61 24.70 -12.20 -3.99
C GLU A 61 25.50 -11.33 -2.99
N GLU A 62 26.17 -11.97 -2.02
CA GLU A 62 26.86 -11.29 -0.93
C GLU A 62 28.06 -10.51 -1.47
N GLY A 63 28.13 -9.21 -1.18
CA GLY A 63 29.25 -8.35 -1.53
C GLY A 63 29.01 -7.35 -2.66
N LEU A 64 27.82 -7.32 -3.27
CA LEU A 64 27.44 -6.23 -4.17
C LEU A 64 27.32 -4.90 -3.40
N THR A 65 27.99 -3.87 -3.93
CA THR A 65 27.83 -2.49 -3.47
C THR A 65 26.85 -1.74 -4.35
N LEU A 66 26.35 -0.58 -3.88
CA LEU A 66 25.47 0.27 -4.66
C LEU A 66 26.08 0.62 -6.02
N GLU A 67 27.40 0.79 -6.08
CA GLU A 67 28.15 1.16 -7.28
C GLU A 67 28.19 0.03 -8.33
N ASP A 68 28.04 -1.22 -7.90
CA ASP A 68 28.03 -2.41 -8.78
C ASP A 68 26.67 -2.64 -9.44
N LEU A 69 25.61 -1.99 -8.94
CA LEU A 69 24.26 -2.15 -9.46
C LEU A 69 24.07 -1.43 -10.81
N PRO A 70 23.09 -1.84 -11.63
CA PRO A 70 22.75 -1.12 -12.87
C PRO A 70 22.44 0.37 -12.60
N PRO A 71 22.79 1.31 -13.50
CA PRO A 71 22.60 2.74 -13.27
C PRO A 71 21.16 3.14 -12.90
N LYS A 72 20.17 2.43 -13.44
CA LYS A 72 18.75 2.64 -13.10
C LYS A 72 18.44 2.27 -11.65
N ALA A 73 19.02 1.18 -11.13
CA ALA A 73 18.87 0.77 -9.74
C ALA A 73 19.48 1.82 -8.80
N GLN A 74 20.67 2.32 -9.13
CA GLN A 74 21.34 3.37 -8.37
C GLN A 74 20.51 4.66 -8.32
N GLN A 75 19.98 5.08 -9.48
CA GLN A 75 19.12 6.26 -9.57
C GLN A 75 17.84 6.08 -8.75
N ALA A 76 17.15 4.95 -8.93
CA ALA A 76 15.93 4.64 -8.20
C ALA A 76 16.17 4.58 -6.69
N TYR A 77 17.25 3.93 -6.26
CA TYR A 77 17.64 3.88 -4.85
C TYR A 77 17.79 5.29 -4.28
N ASN A 78 18.68 6.10 -4.88
CA ASN A 78 18.97 7.46 -4.41
C ASN A 78 17.73 8.37 -4.39
N GLN A 79 16.80 8.16 -5.31
CA GLN A 79 15.56 8.92 -5.39
C GLN A 79 14.52 8.48 -4.34
N TYR A 80 14.34 7.18 -4.10
CA TYR A 80 13.19 6.66 -3.36
C TYR A 80 13.49 6.14 -1.95
N TRP A 81 14.75 5.88 -1.58
CA TRP A 81 15.07 5.45 -0.21
C TRP A 81 14.58 6.43 0.88
N PRO A 82 14.63 7.78 0.72
CA PRO A 82 14.16 8.68 1.76
C PRO A 82 12.63 8.61 1.93
N ALA A 83 11.91 8.48 0.82
CA ALA A 83 10.46 8.37 0.80
C ALA A 83 10.00 7.08 1.49
N ILE A 84 10.66 5.96 1.21
CA ILE A 84 10.38 4.68 1.85
C ILE A 84 10.69 4.70 3.35
N GLN A 85 11.79 5.32 3.77
CA GLN A 85 12.08 5.48 5.19
C GLN A 85 10.99 6.30 5.91
N LEU A 86 10.54 7.40 5.29
CA LEU A 86 9.45 8.23 5.83
C LEU A 86 8.12 7.49 5.89
N ALA A 87 7.87 6.59 4.93
CA ALA A 87 6.71 5.72 4.94
C ALA A 87 6.77 4.73 6.13
N GLY A 88 7.95 4.18 6.42
CA GLY A 88 8.20 3.40 7.65
C GLY A 88 8.01 4.22 8.92
N ASP A 89 8.47 5.46 8.94
CA ASP A 89 8.28 6.39 10.06
C ASP A 89 6.79 6.69 10.31
N PHE A 90 6.02 6.95 9.24
CA PHE A 90 4.56 7.09 9.32
C PHE A 90 3.90 5.84 9.90
N TYR A 91 4.35 4.65 9.46
CA TYR A 91 3.82 3.36 9.89
C TYR A 91 3.88 3.20 11.42
N VAL A 92 4.95 3.68 12.03
CA VAL A 92 5.18 3.61 13.48
C VAL A 92 4.58 4.79 14.23
N PHE A 93 4.81 6.02 13.77
CA PHE A 93 4.47 7.22 14.54
C PHE A 93 3.02 7.67 14.44
N GLU A 94 2.34 7.31 13.35
CA GLU A 94 0.94 7.70 13.12
C GLU A 94 0.04 6.49 13.03
N LEU A 95 0.33 5.57 12.10
CA LEU A 95 -0.58 4.47 11.81
C LEU A 95 -0.75 3.53 13.00
N ARG A 96 0.33 3.21 13.72
CA ARG A 96 0.26 2.40 14.94
C ARG A 96 -0.61 3.07 16.01
N GLU A 97 -0.52 4.39 16.16
CA GLU A 97 -1.29 5.11 17.17
C GLU A 97 -2.79 5.01 16.90
N LEU A 98 -3.19 5.06 15.63
CA LEU A 98 -4.60 4.95 15.22
C LEU A 98 -5.26 3.64 15.65
N ILE A 99 -4.50 2.55 15.82
CA ILE A 99 -5.04 1.25 16.28
C ILE A 99 -5.67 1.40 17.67
N GLY A 100 -5.02 2.18 18.56
CA GLY A 100 -5.51 2.45 19.91
C GLY A 100 -6.68 3.44 19.99
N TYR A 101 -7.06 4.07 18.87
CA TYR A 101 -8.14 5.05 18.80
C TYR A 101 -9.23 4.60 17.81
N PRO A 102 -10.12 3.67 18.20
CA PRO A 102 -11.26 3.23 17.40
C PRO A 102 -12.07 4.29 16.66
N GLY A 103 -12.36 5.42 17.32
CA GLY A 103 -13.09 6.53 16.73
C GLY A 103 -12.35 7.24 15.59
N ARG A 104 -11.13 6.81 15.28
CA ARG A 104 -10.25 7.34 14.23
C ARG A 104 -9.85 6.28 13.20
N TRP A 105 -10.49 5.11 13.21
CA TRP A 105 -10.23 4.04 12.24
C TRP A 105 -10.66 4.41 10.81
N ASP A 106 -11.44 5.48 10.64
CA ASP A 106 -11.69 6.13 9.35
C ASP A 106 -10.39 6.45 8.61
N GLN A 107 -9.38 6.90 9.35
CA GLN A 107 -8.10 7.33 8.80
C GLN A 107 -7.24 6.16 8.33
N ILE A 108 -7.41 4.99 8.95
CA ILE A 108 -6.80 3.74 8.50
C ILE A 108 -7.48 3.27 7.21
N GLY A 109 -8.81 3.31 7.16
CA GLY A 109 -9.59 2.99 5.96
C GLY A 109 -9.23 3.89 4.76
N ALA A 110 -9.11 5.19 5.00
CA ALA A 110 -8.78 6.20 3.99
C ALA A 110 -7.43 5.98 3.29
N LEU A 111 -6.52 5.19 3.86
CA LEU A 111 -5.22 4.91 3.24
C LEU A 111 -5.35 4.29 1.84
N THR A 112 -6.34 3.42 1.63
CA THR A 112 -6.57 2.73 0.34
C THR A 112 -7.60 3.44 -0.53
N GLU A 113 -8.13 4.58 -0.10
CA GLU A 113 -9.20 5.26 -0.83
C GLU A 113 -8.62 6.11 -1.94
N THR A 114 -9.25 6.04 -3.11
CA THR A 114 -8.99 6.95 -4.22
C THR A 114 -10.07 8.02 -4.20
N THR A 115 -9.68 9.28 -4.11
CA THR A 115 -10.62 10.40 -4.19
C THR A 115 -10.85 10.73 -5.66
N ASN A 116 -12.09 10.76 -6.13
CA ASN A 116 -12.41 11.26 -7.47
C ASN A 116 -12.60 12.78 -7.40
N ILE A 117 -11.69 13.54 -8.00
CA ILE A 117 -11.83 15.00 -8.14
C ILE A 117 -12.24 15.25 -9.60
N GLY A 118 -13.52 14.99 -9.91
CA GLY A 118 -14.05 15.12 -11.27
C GLY A 118 -13.49 14.06 -12.23
N SER A 119 -12.87 14.49 -13.33
CA SER A 119 -12.36 13.59 -14.39
C SER A 119 -11.02 12.92 -14.07
N ALA A 120 -10.38 13.26 -12.93
CA ALA A 120 -9.12 12.67 -12.50
C ALA A 120 -9.32 11.91 -11.17
N ALA A 121 -9.03 10.61 -11.18
CA ALA A 121 -8.92 9.82 -9.96
C ALA A 121 -7.59 10.16 -9.28
N SER A 122 -7.64 10.63 -8.03
CA SER A 122 -6.45 10.78 -7.20
C SER A 122 -5.98 9.42 -6.71
N VAL A 123 -4.68 9.18 -6.81
CA VAL A 123 -4.03 7.95 -6.32
C VAL A 123 -4.13 7.88 -4.80
N SER A 124 -4.38 6.69 -4.25
CA SER A 124 -4.52 6.49 -2.81
C SER A 124 -3.24 6.87 -2.06
N LYS A 125 -3.36 7.20 -0.77
CA LYS A 125 -2.17 7.48 0.07
C LYS A 125 -1.23 6.27 0.11
N LEU A 126 -1.79 5.07 0.24
CA LEU A 126 -1.05 3.81 0.22
C LEU A 126 -0.25 3.66 -1.07
N ASP A 127 -0.90 3.88 -2.23
CA ASP A 127 -0.23 3.76 -3.51
C ASP A 127 0.87 4.80 -3.70
N ARG A 128 0.60 6.05 -3.32
CA ARG A 128 1.52 7.18 -3.50
C ARG A 128 2.77 7.07 -2.62
N GLU A 129 2.57 6.75 -1.34
CA GLU A 129 3.65 6.85 -0.33
C GLU A 129 4.36 5.51 -0.09
N PHE A 130 3.70 4.38 -0.36
CA PHE A 130 4.27 3.04 -0.15
C PHE A 130 4.45 2.29 -1.46
N LEU A 131 3.34 1.91 -2.11
CA LEU A 131 3.39 0.87 -3.14
C LEU A 131 4.13 1.32 -4.39
N THR A 132 3.97 2.57 -4.81
CA THR A 132 4.64 3.09 -6.01
C THR A 132 6.15 3.17 -5.80
N PRO A 133 6.68 3.81 -4.74
CA PRO A 133 8.12 3.79 -4.47
C PRO A 133 8.69 2.38 -4.30
N MET A 134 7.98 1.50 -3.56
CA MET A 134 8.43 0.11 -3.37
C MET A 134 8.48 -0.64 -4.72
N ARG A 135 7.47 -0.48 -5.57
CA ARG A 135 7.41 -1.11 -6.89
C ARG A 135 8.51 -0.60 -7.82
N ILE A 136 8.77 0.70 -7.83
CA ILE A 136 9.85 1.28 -8.65
C ILE A 136 11.20 0.70 -8.21
N LEU A 137 11.47 0.66 -6.90
CA LEU A 137 12.69 0.06 -6.36
C LEU A 137 12.79 -1.42 -6.73
N ALA A 138 11.76 -2.22 -6.44
CA ALA A 138 11.75 -3.66 -6.68
C ALA A 138 11.96 -4.03 -8.16
N LEU A 139 11.43 -3.22 -9.09
CA LEU A 139 11.60 -3.43 -10.54
C LEU A 139 12.92 -2.87 -11.09
N SER A 140 13.59 -1.98 -10.36
CA SER A 140 14.86 -1.40 -10.81
C SER A 140 16.06 -2.28 -10.46
N PHE A 141 15.92 -3.14 -9.46
CA PHE A 141 16.97 -4.07 -9.03
C PHE A 141 16.89 -5.40 -9.78
N PRO A 142 18.03 -5.97 -10.20
CA PRO A 142 18.08 -7.33 -10.71
C PRO A 142 17.47 -8.35 -9.74
N PRO A 143 16.81 -9.44 -10.22
CA PRO A 143 16.19 -10.43 -9.34
C PRO A 143 17.17 -11.07 -8.36
N ASP A 144 18.40 -11.35 -8.80
CA ASP A 144 19.52 -11.92 -8.05
C ASP A 144 20.18 -10.93 -7.07
N ALA A 145 19.96 -9.63 -7.26
CA ALA A 145 20.42 -8.57 -6.38
C ALA A 145 19.32 -8.07 -5.43
N GLY A 146 18.41 -8.93 -4.98
CA GLY A 146 17.35 -8.57 -4.03
C GLY A 146 16.02 -8.12 -4.66
N GLY A 147 15.93 -8.07 -6.00
CA GLY A 147 14.72 -7.66 -6.71
C GLY A 147 13.53 -8.62 -6.52
N GLU A 148 13.79 -9.92 -6.37
CA GLU A 148 12.75 -10.93 -6.13
C GLU A 148 12.19 -10.81 -4.69
N GLU A 149 13.08 -10.69 -3.70
CA GLU A 149 12.74 -10.52 -2.29
C GLU A 149 11.94 -9.22 -2.05
N MET A 150 12.32 -8.14 -2.73
CA MET A 150 11.59 -6.87 -2.68
C MET A 150 10.17 -7.01 -3.27
N GLN A 151 9.98 -7.78 -4.34
CA GLN A 151 8.66 -8.01 -4.93
C GLN A 151 7.75 -8.87 -4.05
N GLU A 152 8.30 -9.91 -3.42
CA GLU A 152 7.57 -10.75 -2.46
C GLU A 152 7.15 -9.90 -1.24
N ALA A 153 8.09 -9.15 -0.65
CA ALA A 153 7.82 -8.27 0.48
C ALA A 153 6.79 -7.18 0.15
N LEU A 154 6.84 -6.59 -1.06
CA LEU A 154 5.83 -5.65 -1.55
C LEU A 154 4.44 -6.29 -1.62
N THR A 155 4.34 -7.50 -2.16
CA THR A 155 3.06 -8.21 -2.29
C THR A 155 2.44 -8.49 -0.92
N ASP A 156 3.24 -8.95 0.03
CA ASP A 156 2.79 -9.23 1.39
C ASP A 156 2.40 -7.95 2.14
N PHE A 157 3.18 -6.87 1.98
CA PHE A 157 2.86 -5.57 2.54
C PHE A 157 1.53 -5.04 1.99
N GLN A 158 1.35 -5.09 0.67
CA GLN A 158 0.13 -4.67 0.01
C GLN A 158 -1.08 -5.46 0.55
N ALA A 159 -0.98 -6.79 0.65
CA ALA A 159 -2.03 -7.64 1.19
C ALA A 159 -2.38 -7.28 2.65
N ALA A 160 -1.37 -7.05 3.50
CA ALA A 160 -1.56 -6.63 4.88
C ALA A 160 -2.29 -5.28 4.97
N MET A 161 -1.89 -4.29 4.17
CA MET A 161 -2.50 -2.95 4.17
C MET A 161 -3.96 -2.95 3.71
N PHE A 162 -4.29 -3.70 2.66
CA PHE A 162 -5.69 -3.85 2.23
C PHE A 162 -6.53 -4.57 3.29
N ARG A 163 -5.98 -5.62 3.92
CA ARG A 163 -6.65 -6.33 5.02
C ARG A 163 -6.91 -5.42 6.21
N MET A 164 -5.90 -4.65 6.63
CA MET A 164 -5.99 -3.71 7.75
C MET A 164 -7.05 -2.64 7.46
N SER A 165 -7.05 -2.07 6.25
CA SER A 165 -8.04 -1.06 5.85
C SER A 165 -9.46 -1.62 5.83
N ARG A 166 -9.65 -2.87 5.41
CA ARG A 166 -10.96 -3.55 5.48
C ARG A 166 -11.41 -3.83 6.92
N GLN A 167 -10.50 -4.25 7.79
CA GLN A 167 -10.79 -4.47 9.21
C GLN A 167 -11.18 -3.16 9.90
N ALA A 168 -10.41 -2.10 9.64
CA ALA A 168 -10.66 -0.77 10.19
C ALA A 168 -12.04 -0.22 9.78
N ARG A 169 -12.45 -0.36 8.51
CA ARG A 169 -13.79 0.03 8.05
C ARG A 169 -14.92 -0.77 8.71
N THR A 170 -14.72 -2.08 8.89
CA THR A 170 -15.72 -2.94 9.55
C THR A 170 -15.88 -2.57 11.03
N GLY A 171 -14.77 -2.27 11.71
CA GLY A 171 -14.77 -1.88 13.13
C GLY A 171 -14.96 -0.38 13.36
N GLN A 172 -15.15 0.41 12.31
CA GLN A 172 -15.29 1.86 12.43
C GLN A 172 -16.57 2.20 13.18
N THR A 173 -16.46 3.07 14.18
CA THR A 173 -17.61 3.48 15.01
C THR A 173 -18.40 4.64 14.41
N THR A 174 -18.14 5.04 13.16
CA THR A 174 -18.85 6.13 12.49
C THR A 174 -20.32 5.76 12.31
N GLY A 175 -21.17 6.21 13.23
CA GLY A 175 -22.59 5.85 13.30
C GLY A 175 -22.93 4.66 14.21
N ASN A 176 -21.93 3.94 14.73
CA ASN A 176 -22.11 2.89 15.74
C ASN A 176 -21.68 3.41 17.11
N LEU A 177 -22.59 3.39 18.09
CA LEU A 177 -22.34 3.85 19.46
C LEU A 177 -21.47 2.88 20.29
N ALA A 178 -21.18 1.69 19.77
CA ALA A 178 -20.40 0.67 20.46
C ALA A 178 -18.94 0.70 19.98
N ASP A 179 -18.01 0.73 20.95
CA ASP A 179 -16.59 0.56 20.68
C ASP A 179 -16.29 -0.81 20.03
N PRO A 180 -15.23 -0.93 19.22
CA PRO A 180 -14.81 -2.21 18.65
C PRO A 180 -14.50 -3.20 19.76
N SER A 181 -14.74 -4.47 19.48
CA SER A 181 -14.40 -5.50 20.45
C SER A 181 -12.88 -5.62 20.62
N LYS A 182 -12.43 -6.12 21.78
CA LYS A 182 -11.00 -6.44 22.00
C LYS A 182 -10.45 -7.37 20.92
N LYS A 183 -11.31 -8.24 20.35
CA LYS A 183 -10.96 -9.13 19.25
C LYS A 183 -10.67 -8.36 17.96
N ASP A 184 -11.43 -7.30 17.67
CA ASP A 184 -11.21 -6.46 16.49
C ASP A 184 -9.92 -5.67 16.60
N ILE A 185 -9.64 -5.11 17.78
CA ILE A 185 -8.37 -4.43 18.06
C ILE A 185 -7.19 -5.39 17.88
N ALA A 186 -7.25 -6.57 18.50
CA ALA A 186 -6.19 -7.59 18.38
C ALA A 186 -6.02 -8.07 16.92
N ALA A 187 -7.10 -8.19 16.16
CA ALA A 187 -7.04 -8.57 14.74
C ALA A 187 -6.38 -7.48 13.88
N LEU A 188 -6.59 -6.20 14.23
CA LEU A 188 -5.95 -5.06 13.57
C LEU A 188 -4.47 -4.96 13.93
N GLU A 189 -4.12 -5.13 15.22
CA GLU A 189 -2.72 -5.19 15.70
C GLU A 189 -1.93 -6.32 15.01
N MET A 190 -2.52 -7.51 14.90
CA MET A 190 -1.91 -8.64 14.19
C MET A 190 -1.64 -8.30 12.71
N THR A 191 -2.55 -7.58 12.06
CA THR A 191 -2.39 -7.21 10.65
C THR A 191 -1.37 -6.07 10.48
N TRP A 192 -1.31 -5.13 11.43
CA TRP A 192 -0.25 -4.12 11.50
C TRP A 192 1.13 -4.78 11.68
N ASN A 193 1.25 -5.77 12.57
CA ASN A 193 2.49 -6.50 12.76
C ASN A 193 2.91 -7.28 11.49
N ALA A 194 1.95 -7.86 10.76
CA ALA A 194 2.22 -8.49 9.47
C ALA A 194 2.75 -7.49 8.43
N GLY A 195 2.16 -6.29 8.36
CA GLY A 195 2.63 -5.23 7.48
C GLY A 195 4.01 -4.70 7.88
N ALA A 196 4.28 -4.50 9.18
CA ALA A 196 5.60 -4.12 9.68
C ALA A 196 6.68 -5.16 9.32
N SER A 197 6.36 -6.46 9.46
CA SER A 197 7.25 -7.56 9.08
C SER A 197 7.55 -7.58 7.57
N ALA A 198 6.53 -7.39 6.72
CA ALA A 198 6.72 -7.28 5.28
C ALA A 198 7.56 -6.05 4.89
N LEU A 199 7.35 -4.91 5.54
CA LEU A 199 8.14 -3.71 5.30
C LEU A 199 9.60 -3.88 5.73
N ASN A 200 9.84 -4.57 6.86
CA ASN A 200 11.19 -4.90 7.30
C ASN A 200 11.92 -5.81 6.31
N ARG A 201 11.26 -6.85 5.79
CA ARG A 201 11.85 -7.70 4.74
C ARG A 201 12.23 -6.88 3.51
N PHE A 202 11.39 -5.92 3.11
CA PHE A 202 11.73 -5.00 2.03
C PHE A 202 12.96 -4.15 2.35
N PHE A 203 13.04 -3.60 3.57
CA PHE A 203 14.18 -2.78 4.00
C PHE A 203 15.47 -3.58 4.09
N GLU A 204 15.39 -4.81 4.58
CA GLU A 204 16.51 -5.76 4.68
C GLU A 204 17.02 -6.14 3.29
N ALA A 205 16.13 -6.50 2.36
CA ALA A 205 16.50 -6.78 0.98
C ALA A 205 17.22 -5.59 0.33
N LEU A 206 16.68 -4.38 0.50
CA LEU A 206 17.26 -3.17 -0.10
C LEU A 206 18.58 -2.74 0.55
N ASN A 207 18.70 -2.84 1.88
CA ASN A 207 19.96 -2.58 2.59
C ASN A 207 21.04 -3.59 2.17
N THR A 208 20.67 -4.86 2.03
CA THR A 208 21.59 -5.94 1.61
C THR A 208 22.05 -5.71 0.17
N ALA A 209 21.11 -5.48 -0.75
CA ALA A 209 21.39 -5.24 -2.17
C ALA A 209 22.30 -4.03 -2.44
N THR A 210 22.32 -3.07 -1.53
CA THR A 210 23.13 -1.85 -1.64
C THR A 210 24.34 -1.84 -0.73
N SER A 211 24.52 -2.88 0.10
CA SER A 211 25.48 -2.89 1.20
C SER A 211 25.42 -1.64 2.09
N THR A 212 24.20 -1.10 2.29
CA THR A 212 23.97 0.08 3.14
C THR A 212 23.17 -0.28 4.39
N LYS A 213 23.18 0.61 5.38
CA LYS A 213 22.33 0.53 6.58
C LYS A 213 21.45 1.77 6.73
N ARG A 214 21.02 2.35 5.60
CA ARG A 214 20.25 3.61 5.60
C ARG A 214 18.80 3.41 6.03
N LEU A 215 18.21 2.28 5.65
CA LEU A 215 16.83 1.97 6.04
C LEU A 215 16.81 1.33 7.42
N VAL A 216 16.01 1.92 8.30
CA VAL A 216 15.88 1.51 9.70
C VAL A 216 14.62 0.67 9.85
N THR A 217 14.79 -0.59 10.23
CA THR A 217 13.70 -1.54 10.45
C THR A 217 12.84 -1.17 11.65
N ILE A 218 11.57 -1.55 11.57
CA ILE A 218 10.56 -1.35 12.59
C ILE A 218 10.70 -2.46 13.64
N PRO A 219 10.93 -2.15 14.93
CA PRO A 219 11.02 -3.16 15.98
C PRO A 219 9.66 -3.83 16.20
N ALA A 220 9.66 -4.98 16.88
CA ALA A 220 8.44 -5.68 17.23
C ALA A 220 7.44 -4.75 17.94
N ASN A 221 6.19 -4.77 17.49
CA ASN A 221 5.14 -3.87 17.95
C ASN A 221 5.49 -2.38 17.81
N GLY A 222 6.54 -1.95 17.10
CA GLY A 222 6.96 -0.54 16.99
C GLY A 222 7.50 0.09 18.28
N VAL A 223 7.80 -0.69 19.32
CA VAL A 223 8.34 -0.19 20.60
C VAL A 223 9.85 -0.01 20.50
N ASN A 224 10.39 1.07 21.06
CA ASN A 224 11.82 1.43 20.98
C ASN A 224 12.30 1.67 19.54
N TYR A 225 11.46 2.27 18.70
CA TYR A 225 11.89 2.69 17.37
C TYR A 225 13.00 3.76 17.50
N PRO A 226 14.19 3.55 16.91
CA PRO A 226 15.35 4.41 17.19
C PRO A 226 15.22 5.80 16.57
N ARG A 227 14.30 5.98 15.62
CA ARG A 227 14.03 7.26 14.96
C ARG A 227 13.20 8.19 15.85
N SER A 228 13.42 9.50 15.74
CA SER A 228 12.79 10.48 16.63
C SER A 228 11.42 10.93 16.12
N LYS A 229 10.35 10.62 16.87
CA LYS A 229 9.01 11.16 16.61
C LYS A 229 8.99 12.69 16.61
N LYS A 230 9.77 13.33 17.49
CA LYS A 230 9.85 14.80 17.57
C LYS A 230 10.39 15.39 16.28
N LEU A 231 11.48 14.84 15.74
CA LEU A 231 12.04 15.31 14.47
C LEU A 231 11.13 14.99 13.30
N TYR A 232 10.45 13.84 13.31
CA TYR A 232 9.43 13.50 12.30
C TYR A 232 8.30 14.52 12.28
N THR A 233 7.72 14.84 13.43
CA THR A 233 6.66 15.85 13.54
C THR A 233 7.13 17.23 13.09
N GLN A 234 8.38 17.61 13.40
CA GLN A 234 8.94 18.88 12.93
C GLN A 234 9.07 18.88 11.40
N LEU A 235 9.60 17.80 10.81
CA LEU A 235 9.71 17.65 9.37
C LEU A 235 8.35 17.78 8.67
N GLN A 236 7.30 17.15 9.21
CA GLN A 236 5.95 17.27 8.66
C GLN A 236 5.40 18.70 8.75
N LYS A 237 5.63 19.40 9.87
CA LYS A 237 5.24 20.80 10.02
C LYS A 237 5.94 21.68 8.99
N ASP A 238 7.23 21.49 8.81
CA ASP A 238 7.99 22.28 7.86
C ASP A 238 7.59 21.96 6.41
N ALA A 239 7.28 20.70 6.09
CA ALA A 239 6.74 20.31 4.79
C ALA A 239 5.36 20.92 4.51
N ALA A 240 4.49 21.00 5.52
CA ALA A 240 3.20 21.68 5.41
C ALA A 240 3.38 23.19 5.16
N LEU A 241 4.30 23.82 5.90
CA LEU A 241 4.64 25.23 5.73
C LEU A 241 5.24 25.51 4.34
N CYS A 242 6.05 24.61 3.79
CA CYS A 242 6.57 24.76 2.44
C CYS A 242 5.46 24.70 1.37
N ARG A 243 4.55 23.73 1.47
CA ARG A 243 3.39 23.63 0.57
C ARG A 243 2.54 24.91 0.60
N ASN A 244 2.25 25.41 1.79
CA ASN A 244 1.46 26.65 1.98
C ASN A 244 2.16 27.91 1.42
N ARG A 245 3.48 27.87 1.22
CA ARG A 245 4.28 28.98 0.65
C ARG A 245 4.49 28.87 -0.86
N GLY A 246 3.79 27.97 -1.55
CA GLY A 246 3.92 27.78 -3.00
C GLY A 246 5.02 26.83 -3.42
N GLY A 247 5.59 26.04 -2.49
CA GLY A 247 6.58 25.00 -2.80
C GLY A 247 6.05 23.84 -3.65
N GLU A 248 4.73 23.78 -3.92
CA GLU A 248 4.12 22.75 -4.77
C GLU A 248 4.65 22.73 -6.21
N GLN A 249 5.07 23.88 -6.78
CA GLN A 249 5.73 23.90 -8.10
C GLN A 249 7.08 23.17 -8.09
N LEU A 250 7.70 22.98 -6.93
CA LEU A 250 8.95 22.23 -6.76
C LEU A 250 8.67 20.79 -6.29
N ALA A 251 7.69 20.56 -5.41
CA ALA A 251 7.42 19.26 -4.78
C ALA A 251 6.97 18.12 -5.73
N GLY A 252 6.60 18.42 -6.97
CA GLY A 252 6.19 17.43 -7.98
C GLY A 252 7.26 16.40 -8.36
N ILE A 253 8.54 16.69 -8.12
CA ILE A 253 9.67 15.80 -8.49
C ILE A 253 9.89 14.68 -7.44
N TRP A 254 9.36 14.82 -6.23
CA TRP A 254 9.59 13.90 -5.10
C TRP A 254 8.29 13.36 -4.49
N GLY A 255 7.21 13.31 -5.28
CA GLY A 255 5.93 12.73 -4.85
C GLY A 255 5.23 13.53 -3.74
N ASN A 256 5.24 14.87 -3.82
CA ASN A 256 4.74 15.80 -2.80
C ASN A 256 5.61 15.88 -1.52
N LEU A 257 6.83 15.34 -1.55
CA LEU A 257 7.76 15.37 -0.44
C LEU A 257 9.04 16.14 -0.83
N MET A 258 9.01 17.46 -0.64
CA MET A 258 10.14 18.40 -0.52
C MET A 258 11.32 18.27 -1.51
N VAL A 259 11.41 19.19 -2.47
CA VAL A 259 12.70 19.54 -3.12
C VAL A 259 13.50 20.46 -2.21
N TYR A 260 14.74 20.10 -1.92
CA TYR A 260 15.77 21.07 -1.55
C TYR A 260 16.81 21.17 -2.67
N GLY A 261 17.22 22.39 -2.98
CA GLY A 261 18.51 22.64 -3.62
C GLY A 261 18.54 23.19 -5.05
N THR A 262 17.42 23.58 -5.68
CA THR A 262 17.49 24.05 -7.08
C THR A 262 17.74 25.55 -7.27
N VAL A 263 17.65 26.39 -6.22
CA VAL A 263 17.97 27.84 -6.31
C VAL A 263 18.75 28.31 -5.07
N PRO A 264 20.02 28.71 -5.21
CA PRO A 264 20.77 29.37 -4.13
C PRO A 264 20.06 30.66 -3.68
N GLY A 265 19.78 30.81 -2.39
CA GLY A 265 19.28 32.05 -1.79
C GLY A 265 17.76 32.18 -1.59
N VAL A 266 16.95 31.24 -2.09
CA VAL A 266 15.49 31.22 -1.84
C VAL A 266 15.11 29.84 -1.31
N ASN A 267 15.03 29.70 0.01
CA ASN A 267 14.50 28.50 0.65
C ASN A 267 13.05 28.75 1.09
N PRO A 268 12.05 28.54 0.21
CA PRO A 268 10.64 28.76 0.54
C PRO A 268 10.18 27.83 1.69
N CYS A 269 10.88 26.71 1.88
CA CYS A 269 10.56 25.72 2.89
C CYS A 269 11.16 25.99 4.29
N GLY A 270 12.02 27.00 4.46
CA GLY A 270 12.71 27.25 5.73
C GLY A 270 13.82 26.23 6.04
N ASN A 271 14.40 26.32 7.24
CA ASN A 271 15.58 25.54 7.65
C ASN A 271 15.20 24.10 8.00
N VAL A 272 14.74 23.33 7.02
CA VAL A 272 14.35 21.94 7.26
C VAL A 272 15.58 21.10 7.29
N ASN A 273 15.84 20.59 8.48
CA ASN A 273 17.03 19.83 8.73
C ASN A 273 16.82 18.35 8.33
N LEU A 274 16.54 18.13 7.04
CA LEU A 274 16.42 16.79 6.46
C LEU A 274 17.66 15.95 6.76
N GLN A 275 18.83 16.59 6.70
CA GLN A 275 20.09 15.95 6.99
C GLN A 275 20.13 15.45 8.44
N ASN A 276 19.77 16.26 9.43
CA ASN A 276 19.65 15.79 10.81
C ASN A 276 18.57 14.72 10.99
N TYR A 277 17.48 14.76 10.21
CA TYR A 277 16.43 13.74 10.30
C TYR A 277 16.89 12.37 9.79
N PHE A 278 17.63 12.33 8.68
CA PHE A 278 18.10 11.08 8.09
C PHE A 278 19.43 10.58 8.65
N MET A 279 20.19 11.41 9.39
CA MET A 279 21.44 11.02 10.07
C MET A 279 21.26 10.60 11.54
N GLN A 280 20.00 10.44 12.00
CA GLN A 280 19.69 9.96 13.35
C GLN A 280 19.97 8.46 13.52
#